data_AF-A0A820T5K4-F1
#
_entry.id   AF-A0A820T5K4-F1
#
_cell.length_a   1.000
_cell.length_b   1.000
_cell.length_c   1.000
_cell.angle_alpha   90.00
_cell.angle_beta   90.00
_cell.angle_gamma   90.00
#
_symmetry.space_group_name_H-M   'P 1'
#
loop_
_entity.id
_entity.type
_entity.pdbx_description
1 polymer ?
#
loop_
_entity_poly.entity_id
_entity_poly.type
_entity_poly.pdbx_seq_one_letter_code
_entity_poly.pdbx_strand_id
1 'polypeptide(L)'
;MGIPLHQQLLVFAGVELEDGQTLSHYDINNTSTVHLIRMYFGLNNTNDISEATVNIEDGGTIKLQIEPFNTIREIKEKIQDHEGIPVEQQFLAIGGVEVDDDQTISYYNVGNDSSIHLIRMGYDTGTVV
;
A
#
# COMPACT_ATOMS: atom_id res chain seq x y z
N MET A 1 -17.03 2.17 13.44
CA MET A 1 -15.86 2.26 12.54
C MET A 1 -14.69 1.58 13.26
N GLY A 2 -14.07 0.58 12.64
CA GLY A 2 -12.99 -0.23 13.24
C GLY A 2 -11.63 0.44 13.09
N ILE A 3 -10.66 0.02 13.91
CA ILE A 3 -9.25 0.41 13.76
C ILE A 3 -8.67 -0.47 12.64
N PRO A 4 -8.06 0.08 11.59
CA PRO A 4 -7.37 -0.71 10.57
C PRO A 4 -6.29 -1.62 11.19
N LEU A 5 -6.14 -2.86 10.73
CA LEU A 5 -5.22 -3.86 11.32
C LEU A 5 -3.78 -3.34 11.45
N HIS A 6 -3.30 -2.58 10.46
CA HIS A 6 -1.96 -1.97 10.49
C HIS A 6 -1.81 -0.83 11.51
N GLN A 7 -2.92 -0.30 12.05
CA GLN A 7 -2.93 0.64 13.17
C GLN A 7 -3.15 -0.06 14.52
N GLN A 8 -3.31 -1.39 14.52
CA GLN A 8 -3.53 -2.18 15.73
C GLN A 8 -2.20 -2.78 16.20
N LEU A 9 -1.75 -2.37 17.38
CA LEU A 9 -0.67 -3.03 18.09
C LEU A 9 -1.27 -3.78 19.27
N LEU A 10 -1.18 -5.10 19.25
CA LEU A 10 -1.62 -5.95 20.37
C LEU A 10 -0.46 -6.12 21.35
N VAL A 11 -0.71 -5.82 22.62
CA VAL A 11 0.28 -5.93 23.70
C VAL A 11 -0.28 -6.74 24.85
N PHE A 12 0.48 -7.72 25.32
CA PHE A 12 0.18 -8.51 26.52
C PHE A 12 1.38 -8.48 27.49
N ALA A 13 1.12 -8.17 28.76
CA ALA A 13 2.15 -8.09 29.81
C ALA A 13 3.37 -7.20 29.44
N GLY A 14 3.17 -6.17 28.60
CA GLY A 14 4.24 -5.28 28.12
C GLY A 14 5.01 -5.81 26.91
N VAL A 15 4.60 -6.94 26.33
CA VAL A 15 5.20 -7.56 25.15
C VAL A 15 4.26 -7.39 23.96
N GLU A 16 4.79 -6.92 22.84
CA GLU A 16 4.09 -6.88 21.54
C GLU A 16 3.85 -8.30 21.03
N LEU A 17 2.64 -8.55 20.54
CA LEU A 17 2.31 -9.82 19.91
C LEU A 17 2.78 -9.79 18.46
N GLU A 18 3.59 -10.79 18.09
CA GLU A 18 4.13 -10.92 16.74
C GLU A 18 3.21 -11.76 15.85
N ASP A 19 3.16 -11.41 14.57
CA ASP A 19 2.46 -12.21 13.56
C ASP A 19 3.05 -13.62 13.47
N GLY A 20 2.17 -14.63 13.35
CA GLY A 20 2.56 -16.03 13.24
C GLY A 20 2.85 -16.73 14.57
N GLN A 21 2.87 -16.01 15.70
CA GLN A 21 2.93 -16.63 17.03
C GLN A 21 1.54 -16.96 17.58
N THR A 22 1.44 -18.04 18.35
CA THR A 22 0.16 -18.43 18.98
C THR A 22 -0.07 -17.65 20.28
N LEU A 23 -1.33 -17.42 20.67
CA LEU A 23 -1.63 -16.81 21.98
C LEU A 23 -1.05 -17.62 23.15
N SER A 24 -0.96 -18.95 23.01
CA SER A 24 -0.33 -19.83 24.00
C SER A 24 1.17 -19.63 24.12
N HIS A 25 1.85 -19.14 23.07
CA HIS A 25 3.28 -18.77 23.14
C HIS A 25 3.52 -17.66 24.16
N TYR A 26 2.53 -16.79 24.36
CA TYR A 26 2.55 -15.67 25.31
C TYR A 26 1.81 -15.98 26.62
N ASP A 27 1.45 -17.25 26.89
CA ASP A 27 0.66 -17.66 28.05
C ASP A 27 -0.70 -16.94 28.19
N ILE A 28 -1.27 -16.48 27.06
CA ILE A 28 -2.57 -15.81 27.03
C ILE A 28 -3.67 -16.87 27.14
N ASN A 29 -4.58 -16.68 28.09
CA ASN A 29 -5.74 -17.54 28.33
C ASN A 29 -7.04 -16.73 28.30
N ASN A 30 -8.17 -17.39 28.53
CA ASN A 30 -9.51 -16.78 28.47
C ASN A 30 -9.81 -15.73 29.56
N THR A 31 -8.95 -15.62 30.58
CA THR A 31 -9.04 -14.58 31.62
C THR A 31 -7.99 -13.48 31.44
N SER A 32 -7.09 -13.62 30.48
CA SER A 32 -6.06 -12.64 30.17
C SER A 32 -6.65 -11.42 29.47
N THR A 33 -6.12 -10.23 29.79
CA THR A 33 -6.45 -8.98 29.11
C THR A 33 -5.34 -8.61 28.14
N VAL A 34 -5.65 -8.56 26.85
CA VAL A 34 -4.75 -8.03 25.81
C VAL A 34 -5.10 -6.55 25.58
N HIS A 35 -4.09 -5.70 25.58
CA HIS A 35 -4.25 -4.28 25.29
C HIS A 35 -4.14 -4.05 23.79
N LEU A 36 -5.12 -3.37 23.21
CA LEU A 36 -5.05 -2.86 21.85
C LEU A 36 -4.57 -1.41 21.89
N ILE A 37 -3.40 -1.16 21.33
CA ILE A 37 -2.83 0.18 21.15
C ILE A 37 -3.08 0.60 19.70
N ARG A 38 -3.59 1.82 19.52
CA ARG A 38 -3.70 2.41 18.19
C ARG A 38 -2.40 3.13 17.85
N MET A 39 -1.66 2.59 16.88
CA MET A 39 -0.41 3.19 16.40
C MET A 39 -0.72 4.37 15.49
N TYR A 40 -0.16 5.53 15.84
CA TYR A 40 -0.14 6.72 15.00
C TYR A 40 1.31 6.91 14.53
N PHE A 41 1.71 6.19 13.47
CA PHE A 41 2.96 6.51 12.77
C PHE A 41 2.87 7.97 12.31
N GLY A 42 3.96 8.74 12.44
CA GLY A 42 4.03 10.21 12.41
C GLY A 42 3.61 10.95 11.13
N LEU A 43 2.59 10.46 10.43
CA LEU A 43 1.66 11.26 9.63
C LEU A 43 0.49 11.61 10.57
N ASN A 44 0.17 12.89 10.67
CA ASN A 44 -0.77 13.38 11.66
C ASN A 44 -2.19 13.00 11.27
N ASN A 45 -2.63 11.84 11.77
CA ASN A 45 -3.96 11.24 11.74
C ASN A 45 -4.10 10.05 10.79
N THR A 46 -4.87 9.09 11.28
CA THR A 46 -5.29 7.83 10.63
C THR A 46 -6.22 8.02 9.43
N ASN A 47 -6.26 9.24 8.89
CA ASN A 47 -7.04 9.69 7.75
C ASN A 47 -6.13 10.38 6.71
N ASP A 48 -4.80 10.36 6.87
CA ASP A 48 -3.86 10.85 5.85
C ASP A 48 -3.82 9.85 4.69
N ILE A 49 -4.92 9.84 3.93
CA ILE A 49 -4.91 9.45 2.54
C ILE A 49 -4.02 10.48 1.85
N SER A 50 -2.84 10.04 1.43
CA SER A 50 -1.98 10.86 0.60
C SER A 50 -2.47 10.82 -0.84
N GLU A 51 -2.26 11.90 -1.58
CA GLU A 51 -2.53 11.92 -3.02
C GLU A 51 -1.21 11.81 -3.76
N ALA A 52 -1.05 10.73 -4.52
CA ALA A 52 0.05 10.59 -5.48
C ALA A 52 -0.45 10.90 -6.88
N THR A 53 0.41 11.54 -7.67
CA THR A 53 0.16 11.78 -9.08
C THR A 53 0.78 10.65 -9.89
N VAL A 54 -0.01 9.97 -10.72
CA VAL A 54 0.51 8.98 -11.66
C VAL A 54 0.54 9.60 -13.05
N ASN A 55 1.74 9.70 -13.63
CA ASN A 55 1.97 10.20 -14.96
C ASN A 55 2.04 9.03 -15.94
N ILE A 56 1.17 9.04 -16.94
CA ILE A 56 1.09 8.04 -18.00
C ILE A 56 1.94 8.52 -19.18
N GLU A 57 2.71 7.62 -19.79
CA GLU A 57 3.60 7.99 -20.92
C GLU A 57 2.89 8.68 -22.10
N ASP A 58 1.61 8.39 -22.33
CA ASP A 58 0.79 9.01 -23.38
C ASP A 58 0.40 10.48 -23.07
N GLY A 59 0.93 11.06 -21.98
CA GLY A 59 0.69 12.43 -21.54
C GLY A 59 -0.52 12.59 -20.61
N GLY A 60 -1.12 11.49 -20.18
CA GLY A 60 -2.19 11.46 -19.18
C GLY A 60 -1.67 11.59 -17.76
N THR A 61 -2.51 12.11 -16.86
CA THR A 61 -2.22 12.17 -15.43
C THR A 61 -3.45 11.76 -14.64
N ILE A 62 -3.29 10.86 -13.69
CA ILE A 62 -4.34 10.48 -12.74
C ILE A 62 -3.87 10.75 -11.31
N LYS A 63 -4.84 11.00 -10.43
CA LYS A 63 -4.61 11.21 -9.00
C LYS A 63 -5.12 10.00 -8.24
N LEU A 64 -4.23 9.37 -7.48
CA LEU A 64 -4.55 8.19 -6.69
C LEU A 64 -4.46 8.51 -5.21
N GLN A 65 -5.46 8.02 -4.49
CA GLN A 65 -5.44 7.95 -3.04
C GLN A 65 -4.55 6.79 -2.61
N ILE A 66 -3.46 7.13 -1.96
CA ILE A 66 -2.41 6.23 -1.51
C ILE A 66 -2.28 6.27 0.01
N GLU A 67 -1.99 5.11 0.59
CA GLU A 67 -1.71 4.96 2.01
C GLU A 67 -0.29 4.42 2.16
N PRO A 68 0.52 4.85 3.15
CA PRO A 68 1.95 4.51 3.23
C PRO A 68 2.27 3.01 3.17
N PHE A 69 1.34 2.17 3.60
CA PHE A 69 1.45 0.72 3.65
C PHE A 69 0.85 0.02 2.43
N ASN A 70 0.23 0.76 1.49
CA ASN A 70 -0.19 0.15 0.24
C ASN A 70 1.04 -0.43 -0.46
N THR A 71 0.91 -1.66 -0.90
CA THR A 71 1.89 -2.33 -1.75
C THR A 71 1.83 -1.75 -3.16
N ILE A 72 2.92 -1.89 -3.91
CA ILE A 72 2.93 -1.52 -5.34
C ILE A 72 1.87 -2.30 -6.11
N ARG A 73 1.62 -3.57 -5.77
CA ARG A 73 0.53 -4.34 -6.38
C ARG A 73 -0.84 -3.71 -6.13
N GLU A 74 -1.15 -3.29 -4.91
CA GLU A 74 -2.40 -2.58 -4.61
C GLU A 74 -2.51 -1.24 -5.37
N ILE A 75 -1.40 -0.54 -5.59
CA ILE A 75 -1.39 0.66 -6.46
C ILE A 75 -1.71 0.29 -7.91
N LYS A 76 -1.12 -0.78 -8.45
CA LYS A 76 -1.43 -1.26 -9.80
C LYS A 76 -2.90 -1.68 -9.95
N GLU A 77 -3.47 -2.33 -8.95
CA GLU A 77 -4.91 -2.67 -8.93
C GLU A 77 -5.78 -1.41 -8.97
N LYS A 78 -5.45 -0.37 -8.19
CA LYS A 78 -6.14 0.93 -8.25
C LYS A 78 -6.03 1.60 -9.63
N ILE A 79 -4.87 1.50 -10.28
CA ILE A 79 -4.69 1.99 -11.66
C ILE A 79 -5.53 1.18 -12.65
N GLN A 80 -5.61 -0.14 -12.48
CA GLN A 80 -6.44 -1.00 -13.32
C GLN A 80 -7.92 -0.61 -13.22
N ASP A 81 -8.41 -0.36 -12.01
CA ASP A 81 -9.79 0.07 -11.80
C ASP A 81 -10.08 1.45 -12.42
N HIS A 82 -9.09 2.33 -12.50
CA HIS A 82 -9.25 3.68 -13.06
C HIS A 82 -9.09 3.75 -14.59
N GLU A 83 -8.05 3.10 -15.13
CA GLU A 83 -7.66 3.19 -16.55
C GLU A 83 -8.01 1.94 -17.36
N GLY A 84 -8.38 0.83 -16.71
CA GLY A 84 -8.65 -0.44 -17.37
C GLY A 84 -7.40 -1.19 -17.87
N ILE A 85 -6.21 -0.77 -17.46
CA ILE A 85 -4.94 -1.40 -17.84
C ILE A 85 -4.68 -2.60 -16.91
N PRO A 86 -4.59 -3.84 -17.42
CA PRO A 86 -4.27 -5.01 -16.58
C PRO A 86 -2.99 -4.81 -15.77
N VAL A 87 -2.96 -5.24 -14.51
CA VAL A 87 -1.79 -5.12 -13.60
C VAL A 87 -0.48 -5.61 -14.25
N GLU A 88 -0.53 -6.72 -14.97
CA GLU A 88 0.62 -7.31 -15.69
C GLU A 88 1.14 -6.44 -16.86
N GLN A 89 0.31 -5.53 -17.37
CA GLN A 89 0.68 -4.57 -18.42
C GLN A 89 1.16 -3.23 -17.84
N GLN A 90 1.14 -3.08 -16.51
CA GLN A 90 1.57 -1.86 -15.84
C GLN A 90 3.00 -1.99 -15.35
N PHE A 91 3.85 -1.08 -15.79
CA PHE A 91 5.20 -0.94 -15.29
C PHE A 91 5.31 0.41 -14.58
N LEU A 92 5.62 0.38 -13.29
CA LEU A 92 5.69 1.56 -12.45
C LEU A 92 7.15 1.93 -12.17
N ALA A 93 7.44 3.23 -12.17
CA ALA A 93 8.74 3.76 -11.80
C ALA A 93 8.60 5.00 -10.90
N ILE A 94 9.42 5.07 -9.85
CA ILE A 94 9.48 6.21 -8.91
C ILE A 94 10.89 6.78 -8.97
N GLY A 95 11.01 8.07 -9.27
CA GLY A 95 12.33 8.73 -9.40
C GLY A 95 13.23 8.09 -10.46
N GLY A 96 12.65 7.42 -11.47
CA GLY A 96 13.37 6.69 -12.51
C GLY A 96 13.82 5.27 -12.12
N VAL A 97 13.40 4.77 -10.95
CA VAL A 97 13.69 3.40 -10.48
C VAL A 97 12.43 2.56 -10.57
N GLU A 98 12.54 1.37 -11.17
CA GLU A 98 11.46 0.37 -11.18
C GLU A 98 11.13 -0.09 -9.77
N VAL A 99 9.84 -0.32 -9.52
CA VAL A 99 9.32 -0.67 -8.20
C VAL A 99 8.84 -2.12 -8.17
N ASP A 100 8.96 -2.75 -7.02
CA ASP A 100 8.65 -4.16 -6.78
C ASP A 100 7.24 -4.28 -6.18
N ASP A 101 6.44 -5.20 -6.71
CA ASP A 101 5.04 -5.43 -6.34
C ASP A 101 4.82 -5.72 -4.86
N ASP A 102 5.78 -6.37 -4.21
CA ASP A 102 5.70 -6.75 -2.79
C ASP A 102 6.22 -5.65 -1.84
N GLN A 103 6.79 -4.56 -2.38
CA GLN A 103 7.24 -3.41 -1.58
C GLN A 103 6.10 -2.41 -1.34
N THR A 104 6.18 -1.68 -0.23
CA THR A 104 5.21 -0.64 0.11
C THR A 104 5.60 0.69 -0.53
N ILE A 105 4.63 1.58 -0.74
CA ILE A 105 4.93 2.93 -1.27
C ILE A 105 5.81 3.75 -0.30
N SER A 106 5.72 3.50 1.01
CA SER A 106 6.58 4.15 2.02
C SER A 106 8.03 3.71 1.93
N TYR A 107 8.31 2.48 1.47
CA TYR A 107 9.67 2.04 1.19
C TYR A 107 10.35 2.95 0.14
N TYR A 108 9.59 3.41 -0.84
CA TYR A 108 10.04 4.36 -1.87
C TYR A 108 9.93 5.83 -1.44
N ASN A 109 9.59 6.12 -0.18
CA ASN A 109 9.33 7.46 0.34
C ASN A 109 8.29 8.25 -0.49
N VAL A 110 7.29 7.56 -1.04
CA VAL A 110 6.18 8.22 -1.74
C VAL A 110 5.19 8.77 -0.71
N GLY A 111 4.86 10.04 -0.86
CA GLY A 111 3.82 10.71 -0.09
C GLY A 111 3.06 11.71 -0.94
N ASN A 112 2.51 12.74 -0.30
CA ASN A 112 1.84 13.84 -1.00
C ASN A 112 2.76 14.44 -2.07
N ASP A 113 2.16 14.77 -3.22
CA ASP A 113 2.83 15.41 -4.36
C ASP A 113 3.96 14.58 -5.01
N SER A 114 4.13 13.33 -4.57
CA SER A 114 5.04 12.40 -5.23
C SER A 114 4.47 11.98 -6.59
N SER A 115 5.37 11.79 -7.56
CA SER A 115 5.02 11.37 -8.92
C SER A 115 5.46 9.93 -9.18
N ILE A 116 4.52 9.10 -9.62
CA ILE A 116 4.75 7.73 -10.08
C ILE A 116 4.62 7.75 -11.60
N HIS A 117 5.58 7.18 -12.32
CA HIS A 117 5.49 7.04 -13.77
C HIS A 117 4.91 5.67 -14.11
N LEU A 118 3.85 5.66 -14.92
CA LEU A 118 3.22 4.46 -15.47
C LEU A 118 3.59 4.31 -16.94
N ILE A 119 4.23 3.19 -17.25
CA ILE A 119 4.55 2.73 -18.59
C ILE A 119 3.59 1.60 -18.93
N ARG A 120 2.85 1.74 -20.03
CA ARG A 120 1.93 0.70 -20.51
C ARG A 120 2.68 -0.26 -21.43
N MET A 121 2.80 -1.50 -21.00
CA MET A 121 3.30 -2.57 -21.86
C MET A 121 2.16 -3.01 -22.80
N GLY A 122 2.20 -2.56 -24.05
CA GLY A 122 1.33 -3.10 -25.07
C GLY A 122 1.74 -4.53 -25.41
N TYR A 123 0.83 -5.51 -25.24
CA TYR A 123 0.81 -6.58 -26.24
C TYR A 123 0.27 -5.91 -27.49
N ASP A 124 1.11 -5.77 -28.49
CA ASP A 124 0.72 -5.36 -29.83
C ASP A 124 -0.31 -6.39 -30.33
N THR A 125 -1.59 -6.21 -30.00
CA THR A 125 -2.67 -6.89 -30.70
C THR A 125 -2.82 -6.16 -32.01
N GLY A 126 -1.87 -6.40 -32.91
CA GLY A 126 -1.93 -5.96 -34.29
C GLY A 126 -3.24 -6.43 -34.88
N THR A 127 -4.24 -5.55 -34.86
CA THR A 127 -5.45 -5.70 -35.66
C THR A 127 -5.29 -4.71 -36.78
N VAL A 128 -4.60 -5.16 -37.83
CA VAL A 128 -4.82 -4.63 -39.16
C VAL A 128 -6.24 -5.06 -39.55
N VAL A 129 -7.14 -4.10 -39.70
CA VAL A 129 -8.34 -4.21 -40.55
C VAL A 129 -8.42 -2.99 -41.44
#